data_AF-A0A543HXA2-F1
#
_entry.id   AF-A0A543HXA2-F1
#
_cell.length_a   1.000
_cell.length_b   1.000
_cell.length_c   1.000
_cell.angle_alpha   90.00
_cell.angle_beta   90.00
_cell.angle_gamma   90.00
#
_symmetry.space_group_name_H-M   'P 1'
#
loop_
_entity.id
_entity.type
_entity.pdbx_description
1 polymer ?
#
loop_
_entity_poly.entity_id
_entity_poly.type
_entity_poly.pdbx_seq_one_letter_code
_entity_poly.pdbx_strand_id
1 'polypeptide(L)'
;MSQLLEKQSAETEQRLPRLFRNRTVDYTLLVIGALVAAFGAYVYFASAGWILADLSEVWYLSSWIAGGALLTAGFGMLGASVRDQSGHWTAGAVVSFVLGALSLAGAVTAAVLLII
;
A
#
# COMPACT_ATOMS: atom_id res chain seq x y z
N MET A 1 1.31 47.19 10.01
CA MET A 1 2.05 46.46 8.94
C MET A 1 2.17 44.98 9.33
N SER A 2 1.05 44.26 9.48
CA SER A 2 1.05 42.85 9.98
C SER A 2 -0.01 42.02 9.26
N GLN A 3 -1.20 42.59 9.05
CA GLN A 3 -2.29 41.88 8.37
C GLN A 3 -2.07 41.64 6.87
N LEU A 4 -1.23 42.44 6.21
CA LEU A 4 -0.88 42.20 4.81
C LEU A 4 0.07 41.00 4.66
N LEU A 5 0.96 40.78 5.63
CA LEU A 5 1.85 39.62 5.66
C LEU A 5 1.07 38.33 5.96
N GLU A 6 0.11 38.39 6.88
CA GLU A 6 -0.73 37.25 7.26
C GLU A 6 -1.74 36.86 6.17
N LYS A 7 -2.24 37.85 5.42
CA LYS A 7 -3.07 37.61 4.24
C LYS A 7 -2.24 37.03 3.08
N GLN A 8 -1.00 37.49 2.91
CA GLN A 8 -0.08 36.92 1.91
C GLN A 8 0.38 35.51 2.27
N SER A 9 0.66 35.18 3.54
CA SER A 9 1.02 33.80 3.91
C SER A 9 -0.14 32.83 3.70
N ALA A 10 -1.37 33.22 4.08
CA ALA A 10 -2.56 32.42 3.85
C ALA A 10 -2.84 32.21 2.35
N GLU A 11 -2.67 33.25 1.54
CA GLU A 11 -2.86 33.18 0.08
C GLU A 11 -1.75 32.36 -0.61
N THR A 12 -0.52 32.38 -0.08
CA THR A 12 0.61 31.63 -0.65
C THR A 12 0.53 30.14 -0.30
N GLU A 13 0.09 29.77 0.91
CA GLU A 13 -0.18 28.36 1.29
C GLU A 13 -1.38 27.76 0.53
N GLN A 14 -2.35 28.59 0.16
CA GLN A 14 -3.54 28.17 -0.57
C GLN A 14 -3.31 28.04 -2.09
N ARG A 15 -2.20 28.61 -2.60
CA ARG A 15 -1.81 28.64 -4.02
C ARG A 15 -0.65 27.72 -4.37
N LEU A 16 -0.11 26.97 -3.40
CA LEU A 16 0.66 25.78 -3.73
C LEU A 16 -0.33 24.76 -4.31
N PRO A 17 -0.13 24.25 -5.54
CA PRO A 17 -0.97 23.20 -6.07
C PRO A 17 -0.76 22.01 -5.15
N ARG A 18 -1.67 21.85 -4.16
CA ARG A 18 -1.82 20.62 -3.39
C ARG A 18 -2.03 19.58 -4.46
N LEU A 19 -0.97 18.83 -4.77
CA LEU A 19 -0.93 17.92 -5.90
C LEU A 19 -2.17 17.05 -5.69
N PHE A 20 -3.19 17.23 -6.54
CA PHE A 20 -4.37 16.38 -6.59
C PHE A 20 -3.88 15.06 -7.15
N ARG A 21 -3.11 14.33 -6.34
CA ARG A 21 -2.58 13.04 -6.66
C ARG A 21 -3.78 12.12 -6.77
N ASN A 22 -3.89 11.47 -7.92
CA ASN A 22 -5.08 10.72 -8.27
C ASN A 22 -5.22 9.51 -7.34
N ARG A 23 -6.13 9.59 -6.36
CA ARG A 23 -6.42 8.49 -5.42
C ARG A 23 -6.83 7.21 -6.12
N THR A 24 -7.29 7.28 -7.37
CA THR A 24 -7.55 6.09 -8.19
C THR A 24 -6.33 5.18 -8.26
N VAL A 25 -5.10 5.73 -8.35
CA VAL A 25 -3.88 4.90 -8.39
C VAL A 25 -3.71 4.14 -7.07
N ASP A 26 -3.83 4.83 -5.95
CA ASP A 26 -3.70 4.23 -4.62
C ASP A 26 -4.73 3.12 -4.42
N TYR A 27 -5.99 3.38 -4.78
CA TYR A 27 -7.06 2.38 -4.71
C TYR A 27 -6.84 1.21 -5.68
N THR A 28 -6.35 1.47 -6.90
CA THR A 28 -6.05 0.38 -7.84
C THR A 28 -4.92 -0.51 -7.31
N LEU A 29 -3.87 0.06 -6.71
CA LEU A 29 -2.80 -0.72 -6.09
C LEU A 29 -3.32 -1.55 -4.92
N LEU A 30 -4.19 -0.98 -4.09
CA LEU A 30 -4.81 -1.71 -2.98
C LEU A 30 -5.70 -2.85 -3.48
N VAL A 31 -6.54 -2.60 -4.48
CA VAL A 31 -7.43 -3.62 -5.06
C VAL A 31 -6.63 -4.72 -5.73
N ILE A 32 -5.67 -4.37 -6.60
CA ILE A 32 -4.83 -5.36 -7.28
C ILE A 32 -4.00 -6.15 -6.26
N GLY A 33 -3.37 -5.47 -5.30
CA GLY A 33 -2.59 -6.13 -4.25
C GLY A 33 -3.42 -7.10 -3.42
N ALA A 34 -4.65 -6.71 -3.04
CA ALA A 34 -5.58 -7.58 -2.33
C ALA A 34 -6.01 -8.78 -3.17
N LEU A 35 -6.32 -8.58 -4.47
CA LEU A 35 -6.70 -9.67 -5.38
C LEU A 35 -5.55 -10.65 -5.58
N VAL A 36 -4.32 -10.16 -5.74
CA VAL A 36 -3.12 -11.00 -5.89
C VAL A 36 -2.83 -11.79 -4.61
N ALA A 37 -2.95 -11.16 -3.44
CA ALA A 37 -2.81 -11.85 -2.16
C ALA A 37 -3.90 -12.92 -1.95
N ALA A 38 -5.15 -12.60 -2.30
CA ALA A 38 -6.28 -13.54 -2.24
C ALA A 38 -6.10 -14.71 -3.22
N PHE A 39 -5.54 -14.46 -4.41
CA PHE A 39 -5.18 -15.51 -5.35
C PHE A 39 -4.11 -16.45 -4.74
N GLY A 40 -3.07 -15.91 -4.11
CA GLY A 40 -2.09 -16.72 -3.38
C GLY A 40 -2.74 -17.60 -2.31
N ALA A 41 -3.66 -17.04 -1.52
CA ALA A 41 -4.41 -17.81 -0.52
C ALA A 41 -5.29 -18.90 -1.17
N TYR A 42 -5.94 -18.59 -2.29
CA TYR A 42 -6.72 -19.59 -3.04
C TYR A 42 -5.83 -20.75 -3.52
N VAL A 43 -4.68 -20.46 -4.11
CA VAL A 43 -3.74 -21.49 -4.60
C VAL A 43 -3.18 -22.34 -3.45
N TYR A 44 -2.97 -21.75 -2.27
CA TYR A 44 -2.57 -22.49 -1.08
C TYR A 44 -3.61 -23.55 -0.64
N PHE A 45 -4.91 -23.22 -0.73
CA PHE A 45 -5.99 -24.15 -0.32
C PHE A 45 -6.52 -25.03 -1.46
N ALA A 46 -6.40 -24.59 -2.71
CA ALA A 46 -6.82 -25.35 -3.87
C ALA A 46 -5.80 -26.48 -4.11
N SER A 47 -6.19 -27.71 -3.77
CA SER A 47 -5.40 -28.92 -4.02
C SER A 47 -4.96 -28.98 -5.49
N ALA A 48 -3.68 -28.66 -5.74
CA ALA A 48 -3.05 -28.87 -7.01
C ALA A 48 -2.76 -30.37 -7.16
N GLY A 49 -3.45 -31.03 -8.08
CA GLY A 49 -3.11 -32.41 -8.43
C GLY A 49 -1.65 -32.51 -8.84
N TRP A 50 -0.95 -33.53 -8.32
CA TRP A 50 0.29 -34.26 -8.68
C TRP A 50 1.34 -33.60 -9.61
N ILE A 51 0.95 -32.79 -10.60
CA ILE A 51 1.79 -32.13 -11.60
C ILE A 51 2.24 -30.72 -11.16
N LEU A 52 1.56 -30.09 -10.19
CA LEU A 52 1.90 -28.74 -9.70
C LEU A 52 2.30 -28.70 -8.22
N ALA A 53 2.43 -29.82 -7.51
CA ALA A 53 2.68 -29.81 -6.06
C ALA A 53 3.94 -29.02 -5.67
N ASP A 54 5.09 -29.28 -6.29
CA ASP A 54 6.33 -28.52 -6.05
C ASP A 54 6.31 -27.11 -6.68
N LEU A 55 5.53 -26.90 -7.73
CA LEU A 55 5.37 -25.56 -8.32
C LEU A 55 4.40 -24.69 -7.50
N SER A 56 3.52 -25.31 -6.70
CA SER A 56 2.45 -24.63 -5.98
C SER A 56 3.00 -23.68 -4.93
N GLU A 57 4.08 -24.08 -4.24
CA GLU A 57 4.76 -23.28 -3.22
C GLU A 57 5.31 -22.00 -3.80
N VAL A 58 6.04 -22.11 -4.92
CA VAL A 58 6.54 -20.95 -5.65
C VAL A 58 5.38 -20.04 -6.07
N TRP A 59 4.26 -20.60 -6.54
CA TRP A 59 3.11 -19.83 -6.99
C TRP A 59 2.38 -19.07 -5.88
N TYR A 60 2.01 -19.71 -4.77
CA TYR A 60 1.30 -19.02 -3.70
C TYR A 60 2.20 -18.05 -2.94
N LEU A 61 3.47 -18.41 -2.69
CA LEU A 61 4.43 -17.52 -2.03
C LEU A 61 4.75 -16.31 -2.92
N SER A 62 4.99 -16.50 -4.21
CA SER A 62 5.21 -15.37 -5.15
C SER A 62 4.01 -14.44 -5.21
N SER A 63 2.80 -14.98 -5.15
CA SER A 63 1.56 -14.19 -5.10
C SER A 63 1.47 -13.39 -3.80
N TRP A 64 1.83 -13.96 -2.65
CA TRP A 64 1.86 -13.21 -1.39
C TRP A 64 2.94 -12.12 -1.38
N ILE A 65 4.12 -12.38 -1.97
CA ILE A 65 5.17 -11.36 -2.12
C ILE A 65 4.68 -10.20 -2.98
N ALA A 66 4.16 -10.50 -4.18
CA ALA A 66 3.68 -9.49 -5.12
C ALA A 66 2.49 -8.70 -4.55
N GLY A 67 1.50 -9.40 -3.99
CA GLY A 67 0.33 -8.78 -3.37
C GLY A 67 0.71 -7.90 -2.17
N GLY A 68 1.58 -8.40 -1.30
CA GLY A 68 2.06 -7.65 -0.13
C GLY A 68 2.90 -6.43 -0.51
N ALA A 69 3.71 -6.49 -1.57
CA ALA A 69 4.46 -5.34 -2.07
C ALA A 69 3.52 -4.27 -2.66
N LEU A 70 2.52 -4.67 -3.46
CA LEU A 70 1.52 -3.75 -4.02
C LEU A 70 0.66 -3.08 -2.94
N LEU A 71 0.22 -3.85 -1.94
CA LEU A 71 -0.49 -3.32 -0.78
C LEU A 71 0.37 -2.34 0.02
N THR A 72 1.65 -2.65 0.23
CA THR A 72 2.60 -1.75 0.90
C THR A 72 2.71 -0.42 0.15
N ALA A 73 2.88 -0.48 -1.17
CA ALA A 73 2.94 0.71 -2.00
C ALA A 73 1.62 1.51 -1.94
N GLY A 74 0.47 0.85 -2.09
CA GLY A 74 -0.84 1.48 -2.02
C GLY A 74 -1.10 2.15 -0.67
N PHE A 75 -0.83 1.46 0.44
CA PHE A 75 -1.01 1.99 1.79
C PHE A 75 -0.02 3.12 2.11
N GLY A 76 1.24 3.01 1.68
CA GLY A 76 2.24 4.07 1.86
C GLY A 76 1.88 5.34 1.09
N MET A 77 1.39 5.21 -0.14
CA MET A 77 0.93 6.35 -0.94
C MET A 77 -0.35 6.97 -0.35
N LEU A 78 -1.30 6.14 0.09
CA LEU A 78 -2.52 6.60 0.75
C LEU A 78 -2.17 7.38 2.03
N GLY A 79 -1.29 6.85 2.88
CA GLY A 79 -0.89 7.50 4.12
C GLY A 79 -0.15 8.81 3.93
N ALA A 80 0.75 8.86 2.95
CA ALA A 80 1.40 10.10 2.54
C ALA A 80 0.37 11.13 2.08
N SER A 81 -0.58 10.73 1.21
CA SER A 81 -1.61 11.65 0.71
C SER A 81 -2.50 12.21 1.82
N VAL A 82 -2.88 11.39 2.80
CA VAL A 82 -3.72 11.82 3.93
C VAL A 82 -2.94 12.78 4.82
N ARG A 83 -1.66 12.49 5.11
CA ARG A 83 -0.79 13.36 5.89
C ARG A 83 -0.56 14.71 5.22
N ASP A 84 -0.30 14.71 3.91
CA ASP A 84 -0.06 15.91 3.13
C ASP A 84 -1.31 16.81 3.07
N GLN A 85 -2.51 16.21 3.08
CA GLN A 85 -3.77 16.96 3.10
C GLN A 85 -4.10 17.55 4.47
N SER A 86 -3.83 16.83 5.55
CA SER A 86 -4.13 17.29 6.92
C SER A 86 -3.05 18.20 7.51
N GLY A 87 -1.82 18.18 6.98
CA GLY A 87 -0.68 18.95 7.52
C GLY A 87 -0.14 18.44 8.86
N HIS A 88 -0.79 17.45 9.47
CA HIS A 88 -0.37 16.76 10.69
C HIS A 88 -0.69 15.27 10.60
N TRP A 89 -0.13 14.48 11.51
CA TRP A 89 -0.42 13.04 11.61
C TRP A 89 -1.85 12.82 12.07
N THR A 90 -2.66 12.20 11.22
CA THR A 90 -4.03 11.77 11.54
C THR A 90 -4.06 10.27 11.80
N ALA A 91 -5.09 9.80 12.51
CA ALA A 91 -5.31 8.38 12.72
C ALA A 91 -5.38 7.62 11.38
N GLY A 92 -6.00 8.19 10.34
CA GLY A 92 -6.05 7.59 9.00
C GLY A 92 -4.66 7.40 8.37
N ALA A 93 -3.79 8.43 8.46
CA ALA A 93 -2.41 8.30 8.00
C ALA A 93 -1.65 7.23 8.79
N VAL A 94 -1.73 7.25 10.12
CA VAL A 94 -1.06 6.26 10.97
C VAL A 94 -1.51 4.83 10.65
N VAL A 95 -2.83 4.60 10.57
CA VAL A 95 -3.40 3.28 10.26
C VAL A 95 -2.93 2.80 8.89
N SER A 96 -2.95 3.67 7.88
CA SER A 96 -2.46 3.26 6.55
C SER A 96 -0.98 2.87 6.57
N PHE A 97 -0.10 3.60 7.25
CA PHE A 97 1.30 3.20 7.38
C PHE A 97 1.48 1.89 8.16
N VAL A 98 0.69 1.66 9.22
CA VAL A 98 0.68 0.39 9.96
C VAL A 98 0.26 -0.76 9.05
N LEU A 99 -0.82 -0.60 8.26
CA LEU A 99 -1.26 -1.61 7.30
C LEU A 99 -0.21 -1.86 6.21
N GLY A 100 0.46 -0.81 5.73
CA GLY A 100 1.57 -0.94 4.80
C GLY A 100 2.75 -1.72 5.40
N ALA A 101 3.13 -1.43 6.64
CA ALA A 101 4.21 -2.13 7.33
C ALA A 101 3.87 -3.61 7.59
N LEU A 102 2.63 -3.91 7.99
CA LEU A 102 2.15 -5.29 8.17
C LEU A 102 2.14 -6.05 6.84
N SER A 103 1.70 -5.39 5.77
CA SER A 103 1.73 -5.96 4.43
C SER A 103 3.14 -6.26 3.95
N LEU A 104 4.10 -5.36 4.21
CA LEU A 104 5.50 -5.57 3.90
C LEU A 104 6.08 -6.73 4.71
N ALA A 105 5.76 -6.82 6.00
CA ALA A 105 6.19 -7.92 6.85
C ALA A 105 5.69 -9.27 6.29
N GLY A 106 4.42 -9.35 5.88
CA GLY A 106 3.87 -10.54 5.22
C GLY A 106 4.60 -10.90 3.92
N ALA A 107 4.90 -9.92 3.08
CA ALA A 107 5.67 -10.14 1.85
C ALA A 107 7.09 -10.67 2.13
N VAL A 108 7.77 -10.09 3.13
CA VAL A 108 9.12 -10.52 3.54
C VAL A 108 9.08 -11.95 4.11
N THR A 109 8.09 -12.28 4.95
CA THR A 109 7.92 -13.64 5.45
C THR A 109 7.71 -14.64 4.32
N ALA A 110 6.85 -14.34 3.35
CA ALA A 110 6.65 -15.19 2.19
C ALA A 110 7.94 -15.35 1.34
N ALA A 111 8.72 -14.28 1.18
CA ALA A 111 10.00 -14.34 0.48
C ALA A 111 11.04 -15.21 1.22
N VAL A 112 11.12 -15.10 2.55
CA VAL A 112 12.02 -15.93 3.36
C VAL A 112 11.62 -17.40 3.27
N LEU A 113 10.32 -17.71 3.36
CA LEU A 113 9.81 -19.07 3.23
C LEU A 113 10.04 -19.66 1.84
N LEU A 114 10.13 -18.84 0.79
CA LEU A 114 10.43 -19.32 -0.56
C LEU A 114 11.91 -19.69 -0.73
N ILE A 115 12.80 -19.07 0.06
CA ILE A 115 14.26 -19.26 -0.04
C ILE A 115 14.74 -20.47 0.78
N ILE A 116 14.10 -20.74 1.93
CA ILE A 116 14.47 -21.82 2.86
C ILE A 116 13.88 -23.13 2.39
#